data_AF-A0A2N6AH30-F1
#
_entry.id   AF-A0A2N6AH30-F1
#
_cell.length_a   1.000
_cell.length_b   1.000
_cell.length_c   1.000
_cell.angle_alpha   90.00
_cell.angle_beta   90.00
_cell.angle_gamma   90.00
#
_symmetry.space_group_name_H-M   'P 1'
#
loop_
_entity.id
_entity.type
_entity.pdbx_description
1 polymer ?
#
loop_
_entity_poly.entity_id
_entity_poly.type
_entity_poly.pdbx_seq_one_letter_code
_entity_poly.pdbx_strand_id
1 'polypeptide(L)'
;MKTGADPRDFSRKARALQDLAQRGKLYKSEAPLRSIDTREYRKNILAQAKKQHLPDDRYAKLENLLEKMDVDHLHELQLGGIDHTSAMWMLDKGVNRSIGAQIMHQLKDLPVGTYITKLTF
;
A
#
# COMPACT_ATOMS: atom_id res chain seq x y z
N MET A 1 -12.30 -10.28 6.02
CA MET A 1 -11.95 -9.61 4.73
C MET A 1 -13.24 -9.16 4.06
N LYS A 2 -13.31 -7.95 3.49
CA LYS A 2 -14.48 -7.57 2.66
C LYS A 2 -14.56 -8.50 1.45
N THR A 3 -15.76 -8.88 1.04
CA THR A 3 -16.02 -9.67 -0.16
C THR A 3 -15.39 -8.99 -1.38
N GLY A 4 -14.55 -9.72 -2.13
CA GLY A 4 -13.91 -9.24 -3.37
C GLY A 4 -12.44 -8.79 -3.29
N ALA A 5 -11.82 -8.78 -2.10
CA ALA A 5 -10.38 -8.46 -1.98
C ALA A 5 -9.49 -9.65 -2.42
N ASP A 6 -8.35 -9.36 -3.05
CA ASP A 6 -7.43 -10.41 -3.51
C ASP A 6 -6.65 -11.03 -2.32
N PRO A 7 -6.83 -12.34 -2.03
CA PRO A 7 -6.18 -12.98 -0.89
C PRO A 7 -4.66 -13.10 -1.03
N ARG A 8 -4.11 -13.10 -2.26
CA ARG A 8 -2.67 -13.15 -2.51
C ARG A 8 -2.02 -11.81 -2.19
N ASP A 9 -2.64 -10.72 -2.62
CA ASP A 9 -2.19 -9.36 -2.30
C ASP A 9 -2.23 -9.11 -0.79
N PHE A 10 -3.32 -9.53 -0.14
CA PHE A 10 -3.42 -9.47 1.32
C PHE A 10 -2.27 -10.23 1.99
N SER A 11 -2.06 -11.49 1.61
CA SER A 11 -1.01 -12.34 2.20
C SER A 11 0.39 -11.76 1.99
N ARG A 12 0.68 -11.19 0.81
CA ARG A 12 1.96 -10.57 0.50
C ARG A 12 2.20 -9.32 1.34
N LYS A 13 1.23 -8.42 1.42
CA LYS A 13 1.33 -7.19 2.21
C LYS A 13 1.45 -7.49 3.70
N ALA A 14 0.59 -8.37 4.23
CA ALA A 14 0.62 -8.78 5.63
C ALA A 14 1.98 -9.39 6.02
N ARG A 15 2.52 -10.28 5.18
CA ARG A 15 3.85 -10.87 5.41
C ARG A 15 4.97 -9.84 5.37
N ALA A 16 4.95 -8.92 4.40
CA ALA A 16 5.96 -7.88 4.29
C ALA A 16 5.97 -6.95 5.52
N LEU A 17 4.79 -6.54 5.99
CA LEU A 17 4.70 -5.74 7.21
C LEU A 17 5.13 -6.52 8.46
N GLN A 18 4.80 -7.80 8.54
CA GLN A 18 5.24 -8.64 9.66
C GLN A 18 6.77 -8.86 9.67
N ASP A 19 7.42 -8.99 8.50
CA ASP A 19 8.89 -9.01 8.39
C ASP A 19 9.51 -7.70 8.91
N LEU A 20 8.98 -6.55 8.49
CA LEU A 20 9.44 -5.25 8.98
C LEU A 20 9.28 -5.12 10.50
N ALA A 21 8.18 -5.63 11.06
CA ALA A 21 7.95 -5.66 12.50
C ALA A 21 9.01 -6.49 13.23
N GLN A 22 9.29 -7.70 12.73
CA GLN A 22 10.30 -8.61 13.30
C GLN A 22 11.71 -8.04 13.23
N ARG A 23 12.00 -7.24 12.21
CA ARG A 23 13.28 -6.54 12.03
C ARG A 23 13.38 -5.23 12.82
N GLY A 24 12.38 -4.92 13.64
CA GLY A 24 12.34 -3.69 14.46
C GLY A 24 12.27 -2.40 13.64
N LYS A 25 11.68 -2.46 12.43
CA LYS A 25 11.61 -1.32 11.50
C LYS A 25 10.33 -0.51 11.62
N LEU A 26 9.35 -1.00 12.37
CA LEU A 26 8.04 -0.34 12.50
C LEU A 26 7.94 0.39 13.84
N TYR A 27 7.37 1.59 13.80
CA TYR A 27 7.00 2.35 14.98
C TYR A 27 5.75 3.18 14.69
N LYS A 28 4.93 3.48 15.69
CA LYS A 28 3.77 4.37 15.51
C LYS A 28 4.26 5.76 15.09
N SER A 29 3.90 6.19 13.88
CA SER A 29 4.20 7.54 13.41
C SER A 29 3.25 8.58 14.03
N GLU A 30 3.61 9.84 13.92
CA GLU A 30 2.64 10.93 14.02
C GLU A 30 1.58 10.82 12.92
N ALA A 31 0.55 11.69 12.97
CA ALA A 31 -0.51 11.72 11.97
C ALA A 31 0.10 11.71 10.55
N PRO A 32 -0.16 10.66 9.75
CA PRO A 32 0.56 10.46 8.50
C PRO A 32 0.21 11.58 7.51
N LEU A 33 1.19 12.41 7.16
CA LEU A 33 1.05 13.42 6.11
C LEU A 33 1.29 12.76 4.75
N ARG A 34 0.33 12.92 3.84
CA ARG A 34 0.45 12.51 2.44
C ARG A 34 0.63 13.74 1.57
N SER A 35 1.76 13.81 0.90
CA SER A 35 2.20 14.87 0.00
C SER A 35 2.13 14.47 -1.47
N ILE A 36 2.15 13.16 -1.77
CA ILE A 36 2.19 12.66 -3.15
C ILE A 36 0.80 12.58 -3.79
N ASP A 37 0.72 13.07 -5.03
CA ASP A 37 -0.42 12.83 -5.91
C ASP A 37 -0.39 11.41 -6.50
N THR A 38 -1.20 10.53 -5.91
CA THR A 38 -1.40 9.15 -6.39
C THR A 38 -1.96 9.06 -7.80
N ARG A 39 -2.60 10.12 -8.31
CA ARG A 39 -3.10 10.19 -9.69
C ARG A 39 -1.94 10.30 -10.67
N GLU A 40 -0.93 11.09 -10.33
CA GLU A 40 0.28 11.23 -11.14
C GLU A 40 1.03 9.90 -11.22
N TYR A 41 1.16 9.19 -10.10
CA TYR A 41 1.75 7.85 -10.09
C TYR A 41 1.03 6.88 -11.04
N ARG A 42 -0.32 6.83 -11.00
CA ARG A 42 -1.11 6.00 -11.92
C ARG A 42 -0.91 6.44 -13.39
N LYS A 43 -0.91 7.74 -13.67
CA LYS A 43 -0.66 8.28 -15.02
C LYS A 43 0.71 7.86 -15.55
N ASN A 44 1.74 7.88 -14.70
CA ASN A 44 3.09 7.51 -15.09
C ASN A 44 3.21 6.03 -15.48
N ILE A 45 2.49 5.13 -14.81
CA ILE A 45 2.40 3.71 -15.21
C ILE A 45 1.82 3.58 -16.63
N LEU A 46 0.69 4.25 -16.90
CA LEU A 46 0.05 4.21 -18.21
C LEU A 46 0.92 4.86 -19.30
N ALA A 47 1.58 5.98 -18.99
CA ALA A 47 2.51 6.65 -19.90
C ALA A 47 3.70 5.75 -20.24
N GLN A 48 4.24 5.02 -19.26
CA GLN A 48 5.31 4.06 -19.48
C GLN A 48 4.86 2.89 -20.37
N ALA A 49 3.66 2.36 -20.16
CA ALA A 49 3.09 1.32 -21.02
C ALA A 49 2.96 1.78 -22.49
N LYS A 50 2.49 3.02 -22.71
CA LYS A 50 2.46 3.62 -24.06
C LYS A 50 3.84 3.76 -24.68
N LYS A 51 4.82 4.25 -23.90
CA LYS A 51 6.22 4.39 -24.35
C LYS A 51 6.85 3.04 -24.71
N GLN A 52 6.42 1.95 -24.07
CA GLN A 52 6.84 0.59 -24.38
C GLN A 52 6.04 -0.06 -25.51
N HIS A 53 5.18 0.69 -26.20
CA HIS A 53 4.34 0.22 -27.29
C HIS A 53 3.50 -1.01 -26.92
N LEU A 54 2.94 -0.99 -25.70
CA LEU A 54 2.05 -2.05 -25.26
C LEU A 54 0.84 -2.11 -26.22
N PRO A 55 0.51 -3.30 -26.79
CA PRO A 55 -0.64 -3.46 -27.67
C PRO A 55 -1.94 -2.96 -27.03
N ASP A 56 -2.85 -2.41 -27.84
CA ASP A 56 -4.08 -1.75 -27.36
C ASP A 56 -4.94 -2.64 -26.45
N ASP A 57 -5.05 -3.94 -26.75
CA ASP A 57 -5.81 -4.88 -25.91
C ASP A 57 -5.17 -5.05 -24.52
N ARG A 58 -3.84 -5.07 -24.45
CA ARG A 58 -3.07 -5.16 -23.20
C ARG A 58 -3.08 -3.83 -22.45
N TYR A 59 -3.02 -2.71 -23.16
CA TYR A 59 -3.16 -1.38 -22.57
C TYR A 59 -4.54 -1.21 -21.92
N ALA A 60 -5.62 -1.56 -22.62
CA ALA A 60 -6.97 -1.49 -22.08
C ALA A 60 -7.15 -2.42 -20.86
N LYS A 61 -6.57 -3.62 -20.88
CA LYS A 61 -6.57 -4.52 -19.70
C LYS A 61 -5.82 -3.90 -18.51
N LEU A 62 -4.67 -3.26 -18.75
CA LEU A 62 -3.91 -2.57 -17.71
C LEU A 62 -4.72 -1.41 -17.11
N GLU A 63 -5.37 -0.59 -17.94
CA GLU A 63 -6.21 0.52 -17.49
C GLU A 63 -7.34 0.02 -16.58
N ASN A 64 -8.10 -0.99 -17.03
CA ASN A 64 -9.15 -1.63 -16.23
C ASN A 64 -8.64 -2.26 -14.93
N LEU A 65 -7.41 -2.79 -14.93
CA LEU A 65 -6.78 -3.32 -13.72
C LEU A 65 -6.46 -2.19 -12.73
N LEU A 66 -5.86 -1.09 -13.18
CA LEU A 66 -5.48 0.05 -12.33
C LEU A 66 -6.68 0.76 -11.70
N GLU A 67 -7.89 0.63 -12.28
CA GLU A 67 -9.13 1.10 -11.68
C GLU A 67 -9.55 0.30 -10.44
N LYS A 68 -9.12 -0.95 -10.31
CA LYS A 68 -9.39 -1.82 -9.16
C LYS A 68 -8.32 -1.76 -8.08
N MET A 69 -7.29 -0.94 -8.29
CA MET A 69 -6.13 -0.82 -7.40
C MET A 69 -5.98 0.60 -6.83
N ASP A 70 -5.46 0.70 -5.62
CA ASP A 70 -5.00 1.94 -4.98
C ASP A 70 -3.47 1.99 -4.98
N VAL A 71 -2.91 3.21 -4.95
CA VAL A 71 -1.48 3.42 -4.70
C VAL A 71 -1.25 3.29 -3.20
N ASP A 72 -0.52 2.26 -2.84
CA ASP A 72 -0.21 1.87 -1.47
C ASP A 72 1.28 2.09 -1.17
N HIS A 73 1.62 2.27 0.10
CA HIS A 73 3.00 2.38 0.55
C HIS A 73 3.49 1.01 1.01
N LEU A 74 4.63 0.53 0.49
CA LEU A 74 5.23 -0.75 0.91
C LEU A 74 5.42 -0.81 2.43
N HIS A 75 5.89 0.29 3.01
CA HIS A 75 5.93 0.55 4.44
C HIS A 75 4.83 1.57 4.75
N GLU A 76 3.82 1.16 5.53
CA GLU A 76 2.70 2.04 5.90
C GLU A 76 3.16 3.33 6.57
N LEU A 77 2.59 4.47 6.18
CA LEU A 77 2.92 5.77 6.78
C LEU A 77 2.69 5.76 8.29
N GLN A 78 1.58 5.17 8.75
CA GLN A 78 1.23 5.00 10.17
C GLN A 78 2.29 4.24 10.99
N LEU A 79 3.17 3.52 10.29
CA LEU A 79 4.21 2.68 10.86
C LEU A 79 5.64 3.22 10.61
N GLY A 80 5.77 4.48 10.18
CA GLY A 80 7.07 5.11 9.90
C GLY A 80 7.53 5.01 8.44
N GLY A 81 6.61 4.70 7.52
CA GLY A 81 6.90 4.63 6.10
C GLY A 81 7.24 5.99 5.47
N ILE A 82 7.97 5.94 4.37
CA ILE A 82 8.36 7.13 3.59
C ILE A 82 7.27 7.44 2.56
N ASP A 83 6.79 8.68 2.51
CA ASP A 83 5.91 9.16 1.47
C ASP A 83 6.71 9.56 0.21
N HIS A 84 7.26 8.55 -0.48
CA HIS A 84 8.00 8.71 -1.74
C HIS A 84 7.53 7.68 -2.78
N THR A 85 7.52 8.03 -4.07
CA THR A 85 7.06 7.14 -5.15
C THR A 85 7.86 5.84 -5.26
N SER A 86 9.14 5.86 -4.85
CA SER A 86 9.98 4.64 -4.77
C SER A 86 9.57 3.67 -3.67
N ALA A 87 8.77 4.11 -2.70
CA ALA A 87 8.20 3.30 -1.63
C ALA A 87 6.73 2.94 -1.90
N MET A 88 6.22 3.18 -3.11
CA MET A 88 4.84 2.93 -3.50
C MET A 88 4.72 1.78 -4.49
N TRP A 89 3.53 1.19 -4.51
CA TRP A 89 3.13 0.16 -5.46
C TRP A 89 1.61 0.16 -5.65
N MET A 90 1.13 -0.52 -6.68
CA MET A 90 -0.30 -0.75 -6.87
C MET A 90 -0.74 -1.95 -6.03
N LEU A 91 -1.81 -1.78 -5.25
CA LEU A 91 -2.40 -2.82 -4.43
C LEU A 91 -3.92 -2.86 -4.64
N ASP A 92 -4.55 -4.04 -4.56
CA ASP A 92 -6.01 -4.15 -4.56
C ASP A 92 -6.65 -3.17 -3.54
N LYS A 93 -7.69 -2.43 -3.97
CA LYS A 93 -8.34 -1.41 -3.15
C LYS A 93 -8.93 -1.98 -1.86
N GLY A 94 -9.52 -3.17 -1.94
CA GLY A 94 -10.13 -3.84 -0.79
C GLY A 94 -9.07 -4.23 0.23
N VAL A 95 -7.95 -4.79 -0.23
CA VAL A 95 -6.79 -5.14 0.60
C VAL A 95 -6.22 -3.90 1.28
N ASN A 96 -5.88 -2.86 0.51
CA ASN A 96 -5.28 -1.63 1.03
C ASN A 96 -6.11 -1.03 2.17
N ARG A 97 -7.42 -0.86 1.93
CA ARG A 97 -8.35 -0.29 2.93
C ARG A 97 -8.52 -1.19 4.15
N SER A 98 -8.56 -2.51 3.97
CA SER A 98 -8.72 -3.47 5.07
C SER A 98 -7.50 -3.46 5.98
N ILE A 99 -6.29 -3.55 5.42
CA ILE A 99 -5.03 -3.57 6.16
C ILE A 99 -4.82 -2.24 6.89
N GLY A 100 -5.00 -1.10 6.19
CA GLY A 100 -4.85 0.22 6.80
C GLY A 100 -5.80 0.43 8.00
N ALA A 101 -7.05 -0.06 7.90
CA ALA A 101 -8.02 0.02 9.00
C ALA A 101 -7.64 -0.87 10.20
N GLN A 102 -7.17 -2.10 9.94
CA GLN A 102 -6.71 -3.02 11.00
C GLN A 102 -5.49 -2.48 11.74
N ILE A 103 -4.55 -1.86 11.02
CA ILE A 103 -3.35 -1.23 11.60
C ILE A 103 -3.78 -0.03 12.44
N MET A 104 -4.59 0.88 11.90
CA MET A 104 -5.09 2.04 12.65
C MET A 104 -5.73 1.61 13.98
N HIS A 105 -6.59 0.57 13.95
CA HIS A 105 -7.22 0.06 15.16
C HIS A 105 -6.22 -0.49 16.18
N GLN A 106 -5.16 -1.18 15.74
CA GLN A 106 -4.09 -1.68 16.62
C GLN A 106 -3.24 -0.54 17.22
N LEU A 107 -3.06 0.56 16.48
CA LEU A 107 -2.20 1.66 16.89
C LEU A 107 -2.93 2.74 17.71
N LYS A 108 -4.26 2.78 17.70
CA LYS A 108 -5.06 3.93 18.16
C LYS A 108 -4.67 4.42 19.56
N ASP A 109 -4.45 3.52 20.51
CA ASP A 109 -4.18 3.84 21.92
C ASP A 109 -2.69 3.87 22.28
N LEU A 110 -1.80 3.62 21.32
CA LEU A 110 -0.36 3.63 21.57
C LEU A 110 0.21 5.06 21.55
N PRO A 111 1.22 5.38 22.36
CA PRO A 111 1.98 6.62 22.18
C PRO A 111 2.70 6.64 20.82
N VAL A 112 2.85 7.83 20.23
CA VAL A 112 3.75 8.04 19.08
C VAL A 112 5.17 7.58 19.43
N GLY A 113 5.86 6.97 18.49
CA GLY A 113 7.20 6.40 18.69
C GLY A 113 7.21 4.99 19.28
N THR A 114 6.05 4.43 19.63
CA THR A 114 5.98 3.04 20.12
C THR A 114 6.43 2.06 19.03
N TYR A 115 7.48 1.27 19.30
CA TYR A 115 7.94 0.23 18.40
C TYR A 115 6.92 -0.91 18.25
N ILE A 116 6.71 -1.35 17.02
CA ILE A 116 5.74 -2.40 16.67
C ILE A 116 6.51 -3.66 16.27
N THR A 117 6.48 -4.67 17.14
CA THR A 117 7.18 -5.95 16.92
C THR A 117 6.30 -7.03 16.32
N LYS A 118 4.98 -6.82 16.32
CA LYS A 118 3.99 -7.77 15.79
C LYS A 118 2.74 -7.04 15.29
N LEU A 119 2.21 -7.49 14.16
CA LEU A 119 0.91 -7.08 13.62
C LEU A 119 0.01 -8.30 13.53
N THR A 120 -1.29 -8.08 13.73
CA THR A 120 -2.32 -9.13 13.59
C THR A 120 -3.32 -8.70 12.53
N PHE A 121 -3.63 -9.58 11.57
CA PHE A 121 -4.47 -9.27 10.40
C PHE A 121 -5.64 -10.25 10.25
#